data_AF-A0A2D5J7K7-F1
#
_entry.id   AF-A0A2D5J7K7-F1
#
_cell.length_a   1.000
_cell.length_b   1.000
_cell.length_c   1.000
_cell.angle_alpha   90.00
_cell.angle_beta   90.00
_cell.angle_gamma   90.00
#
_symmetry.space_group_name_H-M   'P 1'
#
loop_
_entity.id
_entity.type
_entity.pdbx_description
1 polymer ?
#
loop_
_entity_poly.entity_id
_entity_poly.type
_entity_poly.pdbx_seq_one_letter_code
_entity_poly.pdbx_strand_id
1 'polypeptide(L)' 'MADLIDDIEAFLERKQMAATAFGREAMGDPSFVFELRSGRDYRRSTEQKVREFMAGWKSQSGHMKAAE' A
#
# COMPACT_ATOMS: atom_id res chain seq x y z
N MET A 1 3.33 18.51 3.97
CA MET A 1 3.98 17.19 4.16
C MET A 1 3.17 16.22 3.33
N ALA A 2 3.47 16.20 2.05
CA ALA A 2 2.81 15.33 1.08
C ALA A 2 3.71 14.11 0.85
N ASP A 3 3.22 12.89 0.78
CA ASP A 3 1.98 12.30 1.28
C ASP A 3 2.33 10.82 1.13
N LEU A 4 2.53 10.06 2.22
CA LEU A 4 2.85 8.63 2.09
C LEU A 4 1.79 7.93 1.22
N ILE A 5 0.55 8.41 1.28
CA ILE A 5 -0.55 7.99 0.45
C ILE A 5 -0.35 8.33 -1.04
N ASP A 6 0.28 9.43 -1.44
CA ASP A 6 0.56 9.77 -2.85
C ASP A 6 1.61 8.81 -3.44
N ASP A 7 2.65 8.47 -2.67
CA ASP A 7 3.65 7.48 -3.08
C ASP A 7 3.03 6.07 -3.20
N ILE A 8 2.12 5.73 -2.27
CA ILE A 8 1.34 4.49 -2.34
C ILE A 8 0.39 4.52 -3.55
N GLU A 9 -0.38 5.58 -3.79
CA GLU A 9 -1.31 5.68 -4.92
C GLU A 9 -0.56 5.57 -6.25
N ALA A 10 0.55 6.29 -6.42
CA ALA A 10 1.40 6.15 -7.59
C ALA A 10 1.97 4.73 -7.76
N PHE A 11 2.30 4.04 -6.65
CA PHE A 11 2.73 2.65 -6.68
C PHE A 11 1.59 1.70 -7.08
N LEU A 12 0.39 1.88 -6.51
CA LEU A 12 -0.81 1.12 -6.84
C LEU A 12 -1.17 1.26 -8.32
N GLU A 13 -1.14 2.48 -8.86
CA GLU A 13 -1.40 2.75 -10.28
C GLU A 13 -0.35 2.08 -11.18
N ARG A 14 0.94 2.23 -10.88
CA ARG A 14 2.04 1.62 -11.64
C ARG A 14 1.99 0.09 -11.62
N LYS A 15 1.49 -0.49 -10.53
CA LYS A 15 1.37 -1.95 -10.36
C LYS A 15 -0.01 -2.50 -10.74
N GLN A 16 -0.98 -1.63 -11.06
CA GLN A 16 -2.39 -1.99 -11.24
C GLN A 16 -2.91 -2.84 -10.05
N MET A 17 -2.46 -2.50 -8.84
CA MET A 17 -2.76 -3.21 -7.61
C MET A 17 -3.90 -2.51 -6.87
N ALA A 18 -4.84 -3.27 -6.34
CA ALA A 18 -5.89 -2.73 -5.49
C ALA A 18 -5.33 -2.29 -4.13
N ALA A 19 -5.81 -1.17 -3.61
CA ALA A 19 -5.49 -0.66 -2.27
C ALA A 19 -5.71 -1.70 -1.15
N THR A 20 -6.75 -2.53 -1.29
CA THR A 20 -7.06 -3.65 -0.38
C THR A 20 -6.03 -4.77 -0.44
N ALA A 21 -5.53 -5.08 -1.64
CA ALA A 21 -4.48 -6.10 -1.83
C ALA A 21 -3.17 -5.61 -1.23
N PHE A 22 -2.80 -4.35 -1.47
CA PHE A 22 -1.62 -3.73 -0.88
C PHE A 22 -1.66 -3.73 0.65
N GLY A 23 -2.78 -3.29 1.24
CA GLY A 23 -2.93 -3.29 2.70
C GLY A 23 -2.80 -4.70 3.29
N ARG A 24 -3.42 -5.70 2.66
CA ARG A 24 -3.30 -7.11 3.07
C ARG A 24 -1.87 -7.63 2.95
N GLU A 25 -1.12 -7.22 1.93
CA GLU A 25 0.21 -7.75 1.68
C GLU A 25 1.31 -7.01 2.47
N ALA A 26 1.20 -5.70 2.63
CA ALA A 26 2.14 -4.89 3.40
C ALA A 26 1.91 -4.98 4.92
N MET A 27 0.64 -4.97 5.34
CA MET A 27 0.25 -4.84 6.75
C MET A 27 -0.64 -6.00 7.26
N GLY A 28 -1.14 -6.87 6.39
CA GLY A 28 -2.14 -7.87 6.76
C GLY A 28 -3.56 -7.31 6.85
N ASP A 29 -3.77 -6.03 6.55
CA ASP A 29 -5.04 -5.33 6.75
C ASP A 29 -5.51 -4.61 5.47
N PRO A 30 -6.62 -5.02 4.85
CA PRO A 30 -7.10 -4.43 3.60
C PRO A 30 -7.66 -3.01 3.77
N SER A 31 -7.96 -2.57 4.99
CA SER A 31 -8.50 -1.23 5.27
C SER A 31 -7.40 -0.18 5.41
N PHE A 32 -6.14 -0.61 5.48
CA PHE A 32 -4.98 0.25 5.74
C PHE A 32 -4.93 1.51 4.86
N VAL A 33 -5.10 1.37 3.54
CA VAL A 33 -5.03 2.51 2.61
C VAL A 33 -6.23 3.46 2.77
N PHE A 34 -7.41 2.93 3.12
CA PHE A 34 -8.61 3.75 3.37
C PHE A 34 -8.48 4.57 4.65
N GLU A 35 -7.94 3.95 5.70
CA GLU A 35 -7.63 4.63 6.96
C GLU A 35 -6.51 5.68 6.77
N LEU A 36 -5.50 5.38 5.95
CA LEU A 36 -4.45 6.34 5.59
C LEU A 36 -5.03 7.53 4.81
N ARG A 37 -5.94 7.27 3.86
CA ARG A 37 -6.70 8.31 3.12
C ARG A 37 -7.60 9.14 4.03
N SER A 38 -8.09 8.55 5.13
CA SER A 38 -8.90 9.25 6.13
C SER A 38 -8.06 10.13 7.06
N GLY A 39 -6.73 10.19 6.88
CA GLY A 39 -5.84 11.02 7.67
C GLY A 39 -5.52 10.44 9.04
N ARG A 40 -5.62 9.11 9.20
CA ARG A 40 -5.26 8.45 10.45
C ARG A 40 -3.75 8.55 10.66
N ASP A 41 -3.33 9.10 11.79
CA ASP A 41 -1.91 9.19 12.14
C ASP A 41 -1.40 7.78 12.49
N TYR A 42 -0.68 7.17 11.57
CA TYR A 42 -0.05 5.89 11.80
C TYR A 42 1.30 6.09 12.48
N ARG A 43 1.60 5.20 13.42
CA ARG A 43 2.92 5.19 14.07
C ARG A 43 4.01 5.07 13.00
N ARG A 44 5.17 5.69 13.26
CA ARG A 44 6.39 5.59 12.42
C ARG A 44 6.74 4.15 12.04
N SER A 45 6.45 3.18 12.90
CA SER A 45 6.66 1.75 12.63
C SER A 45 5.86 1.24 11.44
N THR A 46 4.65 1.76 11.22
CA THR A 46 3.81 1.40 10.08
C THR A 46 4.31 2.07 8.81
N GLU A 47 4.65 3.35 8.85
CA GLU A 47 5.25 4.05 7.70
C GLU A 47 6.55 3.37 7.23
N GLN A 48 7.39 2.95 8.18
CA GLN A 48 8.64 2.26 7.90
C GLN A 48 8.39 0.92 7.19
N LYS A 49 7.49 0.08 7.72
CA LYS A 49 7.12 -1.21 7.08
C LYS A 49 6.60 -1.03 5.66
N VAL A 50 5.74 -0.03 5.44
CA VAL A 50 5.20 0.29 4.11
C VAL A 50 6.31 0.71 3.16
N ARG A 51 7.23 1.57 3.60
CA ARG A 51 8.39 1.97 2.80
C ARG A 51 9.33 0.80 2.51
N GLU A 52 9.60 -0.05 3.50
CA GLU A 52 10.41 -1.26 3.33
C GLU A 52 9.77 -2.24 2.35
N PHE A 53 8.44 -2.38 2.41
CA PHE A 53 7.68 -3.18 1.47
C PHE A 53 7.78 -2.62 0.05
N MET A 54 7.54 -1.32 -0.14
CA MET A 54 7.67 -0.66 -1.46
C MET A 54 9.09 -0.74 -2.02
N ALA A 55 10.12 -0.59 -1.17
CA ALA A 55 11.53 -0.72 -1.57
C ALA A 55 11.95 -2.18 -1.84
N GLY A 56 11.39 -3.13 -1.10
CA GLY A 56 11.63 -4.56 -1.21
C GLY A 56 10.82 -5.25 -2.31
N TRP A 57 9.81 -4.57 -2.87
CA TRP A 57 8.96 -5.05 -3.96
C TRP A 57 9.72 -5.10 -5.30
N LYS A 58 10.74 -5.96 -5.38
CA LYS A 58 11.40 -6.31 -6.64
C LYS A 58 10.55 -7.33 -7.37
N SER A 59 9.66 -6.83 -8.23
CA SER A 59 9.06 -7.53 -9.37
C SER A 59 8.86 -9.04 -9.18
N GLN A 60 8.12 -9.41 -8.15
CA GLN A 60 7.48 -10.71 -8.13
C GLN A 60 5.99 -10.44 -8.17
N SER A 61 5.28 -11.25 -8.94
CA SER A 61 3.83 -11.26 -9.09
C SER A 61 3.30 -10.25 -10.15
N GLY A 62 2.85 -10.65 -11.34
CA GLY A 62 2.49 -12.00 -11.75
C GLY A 62 1.31 -12.51 -10.92
N HIS A 63 0.09 -12.17 -11.32
CA HIS A 63 -1.17 -12.75 -10.83
C HIS A 63 -1.69 -12.22 -9.48
N MET A 64 -2.74 -11.39 -9.52
CA MET A 64 -4.01 -11.74 -8.87
C MET A 64 -5.16 -10.89 -9.42
N LYS A 65 -6.20 -11.57 -9.92
CA LYS A 65 -7.45 -10.97 -10.35
C LYS A 65 -8.22 -10.44 -9.13
N ALA A 66 -8.81 -9.26 -9.23
CA ALA A 66 -10.01 -8.89 -8.48
C ALA A 66 -10.66 -7.64 -9.09
N ALA A 67 -11.66 -7.85 -9.95
CA ALA A 67 -12.82 -6.98 -10.09
C ALA A 67 -13.93 -7.84 -10.72
N GLU A 68 -14.74 -8.45 -9.86
CA GLU A 68 -16.16 -8.71 -10.13
C GLU A 68 -16.96 -7.76 -9.23
#